data_AF-A0A4Q9KAN8-F1
#
_entry.id   AF-A0A4Q9KAN8-F1
#
_cell.length_a   1.000
_cell.length_b   1.000
_cell.length_c   1.000
_cell.angle_alpha   90.00
_cell.angle_beta   90.00
_cell.angle_gamma   90.00
#
_symmetry.space_group_name_H-M   'P 1'
#
loop_
_entity.id
_entity.type
_entity.pdbx_description
1 polymer ?
#
loop_
_entity_poly.entity_id
_entity_poly.type
_entity_poly.pdbx_seq_one_letter_code
_entity_poly.pdbx_strand_id
1 'polypeptide(L)' 'MTSKIHHLVDGRGAPMVVVVSAGQSGDSPMLPVLLDHLSVPRIGPGRPRTTPDRLRGDKAYS' A
#
# COMPACT_ATOMS: atom_id res chain seq x y z
N MET A 1 -9.71 -21.19 8.56
CA MET A 1 -9.10 -19.86 8.83
C MET A 1 -8.58 -19.33 7.49
N THR A 2 -8.97 -18.13 7.09
CA THR A 2 -8.55 -17.54 5.81
C THR A 2 -7.78 -16.24 6.05
N SER A 3 -6.94 -15.86 5.09
CA SER A 3 -6.12 -14.65 5.12
C SER A 3 -6.35 -13.83 3.86
N LYS A 4 -6.13 -12.53 3.96
CA LYS A 4 -6.17 -11.59 2.84
C LYS A 4 -4.83 -10.90 2.71
N ILE A 5 -4.44 -10.67 1.47
CA ILE A 5 -3.20 -10.01 1.12
C ILE A 5 -3.56 -8.67 0.48
N HIS A 6 -3.04 -7.59 1.05
CA HIS A 6 -3.18 -6.24 0.55
C HIS A 6 -1.82 -5.76 0.04
N HIS A 7 -1.74 -5.39 -1.23
CA HIS A 7 -0.51 -4.93 -1.87
C HIS A 7 -0.63 -3.49 -2.33
N LEU A 8 0.38 -2.67 -2.03
CA LEU A 8 0.64 -1.42 -2.73
C LEU A 8 1.76 -1.67 -3.74
N VAL A 9 1.50 -1.38 -5.01
CA VAL A 9 2.45 -1.59 -6.10
C VAL A 9 2.87 -0.28 -6.73
N ASP A 10 4.05 -0.26 -7.33
CA ASP A 10 4.46 0.85 -8.19
C ASP A 10 3.67 0.83 -9.52
N GLY A 11 3.87 1.86 -10.35
CA GLY A 11 3.21 1.96 -11.65
C GLY A 11 3.63 0.91 -12.69
N ARG A 12 4.54 -0.02 -12.35
CA ARG A 12 5.05 -1.11 -13.17
C ARG A 12 4.70 -2.49 -12.59
N GLY A 13 3.97 -2.55 -11.47
CA GLY A 13 3.55 -3.78 -10.81
C GLY A 13 4.53 -4.32 -9.77
N ALA A 14 5.62 -3.61 -9.45
CA ALA A 14 6.52 -4.02 -8.40
C ALA A 14 5.90 -3.74 -7.01
N PRO A 15 5.79 -4.75 -6.12
CA PRO A 15 5.24 -4.55 -4.78
C PRO A 15 6.16 -3.67 -3.93
N MET A 16 5.56 -2.64 -3.33
CA MET A 16 6.21 -1.68 -2.44
C MET A 16 5.85 -1.93 -0.98
N VAL A 17 4.60 -2.34 -0.71
CA VAL A 17 4.09 -2.70 0.61
C VAL A 17 3.23 -3.95 0.49
N VAL A 18 3.40 -4.89 1.41
CA VAL A 18 2.59 -6.11 1.51
C VAL A 18 2.10 -6.23 2.95
N VAL A 19 0.78 -6.26 3.14
CA VAL A 19 0.14 -6.46 4.44
C VAL A 19 -0.73 -7.70 4.38
N VAL A 20 -0.60 -8.57 5.38
CA VAL A 20 -1.42 -9.77 5.53
C VAL A 20 -2.37 -9.57 6.71
N SER A 21 -3.66 -9.80 6.48
CA SER A 21 -4.70 -9.66 7.50
C SER A 21 -5.60 -10.89 7.56
N ALA A 22 -6.54 -10.90 8.51
CA ALA A 22 -7.61 -11.88 8.52
C ALA A 22 -8.45 -11.77 7.24
N GLY A 23 -8.97 -12.89 6.74
CA GLY A 23 -9.71 -12.93 5.47
C GLY A 23 -10.97 -12.07 5.44
N GLN A 24 -11.53 -11.71 6.61
CA GLN A 24 -12.70 -10.85 6.75
C GLN A 24 -12.38 -9.35 6.86
N SER A 25 -11.08 -8.98 6.84
CA SER A 25 -10.68 -7.58 6.83
C SER A 25 -11.10 -6.91 5.52
N GLY A 26 -11.85 -5.81 5.65
CA GLY A 26 -12.24 -4.98 4.51
C GLY A 26 -11.04 -4.25 3.89
N ASP A 27 -11.14 -3.90 2.61
CA ASP A 27 -10.07 -3.24 1.86
C ASP A 27 -9.93 -1.76 2.23
N SER A 28 -11.04 -1.03 2.29
CA SER A 28 -11.07 0.41 2.61
C SER A 28 -10.36 0.75 3.95
N PRO A 29 -10.62 0.04 5.08
CA PRO A 29 -9.87 0.26 6.33
C PRO A 29 -8.39 -0.10 6.27
N MET A 30 -7.97 -0.94 5.32
CA MET A 30 -6.56 -1.33 5.16
C MET A 30 -5.78 -0.34 4.29
N LEU A 31 -6.45 0.59 3.59
CA LEU A 31 -5.78 1.60 2.78
C LEU A 31 -4.86 2.53 3.59
N PRO A 32 -5.28 3.13 4.72
CA PRO A 32 -4.38 3.95 5.52
C PRO A 32 -3.17 3.17 6.02
N VAL A 33 -3.38 1.90 6.41
CA VAL A 33 -2.29 1.00 6.86
C VAL A 33 -1.26 0.79 5.75
N LEU A 34 -1.69 0.54 4.51
CA LEU A 34 -0.79 0.42 3.36
C LEU A 34 0.00 1.72 3.11
N LEU A 35 -0.65 2.87 3.22
CA LEU A 35 -0.04 4.18 2.98
C LEU A 35 0.96 4.57 4.08
N ASP A 36 0.70 4.22 5.33
CA ASP A 36 1.63 4.46 6.45
C ASP A 36 2.93 3.66 6.31
N HIS A 37 2.87 2.50 5.68
CA HIS A 37 4.04 1.68 5.38
C HIS A 37 4.77 2.08 4.09
N LEU A 38 4.20 2.98 3.26
CA LEU A 38 4.86 3.46 2.04
C LEU A 38 6.05 4.36 2.39
N SER A 39 7.24 3.94 1.99
CA SER A 39 8.45 4.77 2.08
C SER A 39 9.36 4.49 0.90
N VAL A 40 9.59 5.51 0.07
CA VAL A 40 10.48 5.43 -1.10
C VAL A 40 11.76 6.21 -0.81
N PRO A 41 12.92 5.53 -0.71
CA PRO A 41 14.20 6.20 -0.54
C PRO A 41 14.45 7.17 -1.70
N ARG A 42 15.03 8.33 -1.40
CA ARG A 42 15.54 9.24 -2.42
C ARG A 42 16.98 8.87 -2.77
N ILE A 43 17.33 9.07 -4.04
CA ILE A 43 18.74 9.11 -4.46
C ILE A 43 19.28 10.48 -4.06
N GLY A 44 20.16 10.51 -3.05
CA GLY A 44 20.71 11.74 -2.49
C GLY A 44 20.06 12.17 -1.16
N PRO A 45 20.45 13.34 -0.61
CA PRO A 45 20.01 13.80 0.70
C PRO A 45 18.50 14.14 0.72
N GLY A 46 17.87 13.96 1.88
CA GLY A 46 16.48 14.34 2.14
C GLY A 46 15.60 13.21 2.69
N ARG A 47 14.38 13.55 3.15
CA ARG A 47 13.42 12.57 3.68
C ARG A 47 12.90 11.65 2.57
N PRO A 48 12.71 10.35 2.83
CA PRO A 48 11.98 9.44 1.95
C PRO A 48 10.63 10.00 1.55
N ARG A 49 10.18 9.65 0.34
CA ARG A 49 8.84 10.02 -0.13
C ARG A 49 7.82 9.04 0.44
N THR A 50 6.81 9.57 1.13
CA THR A 50 5.73 8.79 1.75
C THR A 50 4.37 9.02 1.08
N THR A 51 4.25 10.01 0.19
CA THR A 51 2.99 10.36 -0.46
C THR A 51 3.05 10.03 -1.95
N PRO A 52 2.12 9.23 -2.47
CA PRO A 52 2.03 8.93 -3.90
C PRO A 52 1.45 10.12 -4.68
N ASP A 53 1.87 10.31 -5.93
CA ASP A 53 1.33 11.39 -6.79
C ASP A 53 -0.09 11.07 -7.26
N ARG A 54 -0.37 9.77 -7.44
CA ARG A 54 -1.68 9.22 -7.82
C ARG A 54 -1.85 7.86 -7.17
N LEU A 55 -3.05 7.58 -6.68
CA LEU A 55 -3.45 6.28 -6.18
C LEU A 55 -4.47 5.67 -7.14
N ARG A 56 -4.25 4.41 -7.53
CA ARG A 56 -5.22 3.59 -8.28
C ARG A 56 -5.49 2.36 -7.44
N GLY A 57 -6.77 2.10 -7.16
CA GLY A 57 -7.20 0.98 -6.35
C GLY A 57 -8.46 0.35 -6.92
N ASP A 58 -8.75 -0.87 -6.48
CA ASP A 58 -10.03 -1.51 -6.74
C ASP A 58 -11.18 -0.75 -6.06
N LYS A 59 -12.41 -0.94 -6.53
CA LYS A 59 -13.62 -0.33 -5.95
C LYS A 59 -13.77 -0.63 -4.45
N ALA A 60 -13.29 -1.78 -3.97
CA ALA A 60 -13.36 -2.12 -2.54
C ALA A 60 -12.53 -1.18 -1.63
N TYR A 61 -11.61 -0.39 -2.20
CA TYR A 61 -10.81 0.62 -1.49
C TYR A 61 -11.46 2.02 -1.44
N SER A 62 -12.71 2.16 -1.93
CA SER A 62 -13.49 3.40 -1.82
C SER A 62 -14.30 3.49 -0.52
#